data_AF-A0A5K6CR67-F1
#
_entry.id   AF-A0A5K6CR67-F1
#
_cell.length_a   1.000
_cell.length_b   1.000
_cell.length_c   1.000
_cell.angle_alpha   90.00
_cell.angle_beta   90.00
_cell.angle_gamma   90.00
#
_symmetry.space_group_name_H-M   'P 1'
#
loop_
_entity.id
_entity.type
_entity.pdbx_description
1 polymer ?
#
loop_
_entity_poly.entity_id
_entity_poly.type
_entity_poly.pdbx_seq_one_letter_code
_entity_poly.pdbx_strand_id
1 'polypeptide(L)'
;MHLNSSIDKKMTTLNILFKTTSLCLAMALLVGCNDNDDNDSSTPVPRSNQTVNILAFNDFHGNLEPPKRYVEAVNPNDASQTVRIPVGGVSYFADAIKKLKAQNPNNAVVSAGDLISASPLTSSLFLDEPTIEVMNDIQIDFNVVGNHEFDRGTDELRRLQNGGCQQYTSTAPCQINKNFSGAKFNFLAANVAMKNDTSKTIFPAYKVKTYGGIPVAFIGLTLKATPSIVSAAGIKDVEFRDEADTVNALIPELQKQGIEAIVVVVHEGAAPSTKLNQKTCDGLSGPILGILDRLNPAVDIVVSGHTHQSYICDYATKNPAKPFLLTSAGQYGTLITDIKVELDGKTGDIIKKDAKQIPVQSEAYTSGTTTVSLTDLYQKFSKTPSIETILDKYRQAVTTISGRVVGTSTAVVSRTQVESGESPLGDMIADAQQAAALQASNQGSDFTLMNPGGVRADLLINSSNQITFGDIFAVQPFGNSIVTLSLTGKQIRDVFEQQWSGANANSPRILQPSKELSYQYAANTSVSPRASNIMVAGSPLVDTKVYRVTVNSFLADGGDNFTVLKEGQNRVGGGQDIDALESYVAKNSPLIIPATTRIKVIK
;
A
#
# COMPACT_ATOMS: atom_id res chain seq x y z
N MET A 1 -34.67 -64.46 16.43
CA MET A 1 -34.17 -63.17 16.95
C MET A 1 -34.24 -62.18 15.79
N HIS A 2 -35.41 -61.57 15.58
CA HIS A 2 -35.86 -60.26 16.11
C HIS A 2 -35.24 -59.09 15.32
N LEU A 3 -35.99 -58.49 14.36
CA LEU A 3 -37.08 -57.46 14.45
C LEU A 3 -36.46 -56.07 14.12
N ASN A 4 -37.02 -55.12 13.37
CA ASN A 4 -38.33 -54.94 12.75
C ASN A 4 -38.33 -53.73 11.74
N SER A 5 -39.22 -53.80 10.73
CA SER A 5 -40.06 -52.80 9.99
C SER A 5 -39.56 -51.36 9.66
N SER A 6 -39.93 -50.65 8.58
CA SER A 6 -41.07 -50.59 7.62
C SER A 6 -40.64 -49.69 6.43
N ILE A 7 -40.78 -49.96 5.11
CA ILE A 7 -41.95 -50.03 4.19
C ILE A 7 -42.89 -48.80 4.36
N ASP A 8 -43.09 -47.90 3.38
CA ASP A 8 -43.84 -48.13 2.15
C ASP A 8 -43.61 -47.09 1.01
N LYS A 9 -43.70 -47.55 -0.23
CA LYS A 9 -43.80 -46.78 -1.49
C LYS A 9 -45.23 -46.92 -2.02
N LYS A 10 -45.79 -45.90 -2.66
CA LYS A 10 -46.70 -46.11 -3.82
C LYS A 10 -46.87 -44.87 -4.71
N MET A 11 -46.59 -45.10 -6.00
CA MET A 11 -47.10 -44.39 -7.19
C MET A 11 -48.64 -44.39 -7.21
N THR A 12 -49.31 -43.51 -7.98
CA THR A 12 -49.76 -43.76 -9.38
C THR A 12 -50.66 -42.61 -9.90
N THR A 13 -50.48 -42.29 -11.21
CA THR A 13 -51.47 -41.87 -12.24
C THR A 13 -52.10 -40.46 -12.29
N LEU A 14 -51.58 -39.65 -13.22
CA LEU A 14 -52.17 -39.20 -14.50
C LEU A 14 -53.71 -39.11 -14.62
N ASN A 15 -54.24 -37.92 -15.00
CA ASN A 15 -55.17 -37.77 -16.14
C ASN A 15 -55.38 -36.31 -16.59
N ILE A 16 -55.49 -36.18 -17.91
CA ILE A 16 -55.71 -34.99 -18.76
C ILE A 16 -57.20 -34.94 -19.14
N LEU A 17 -57.84 -33.75 -19.20
CA LEU A 17 -58.88 -33.30 -20.18
C LEU A 17 -59.50 -31.96 -19.68
N PHE A 18 -59.28 -30.82 -20.34
CA PHE A 18 -60.04 -30.19 -21.46
C PHE A 18 -61.19 -29.24 -21.05
N LYS A 19 -61.08 -27.97 -21.53
CA LYS A 19 -62.13 -27.01 -21.96
C LYS A 19 -63.12 -26.50 -20.88
N THR A 20 -63.56 -25.24 -20.83
CA THR A 20 -63.93 -24.29 -21.89
C THR A 20 -64.17 -22.90 -21.28
N THR A 21 -63.72 -21.86 -21.99
CA THR A 21 -64.34 -20.54 -22.22
C THR A 21 -65.41 -19.99 -21.26
N SER A 22 -65.19 -18.76 -20.77
CA SER A 22 -66.23 -17.74 -20.83
C SER A 22 -65.65 -16.37 -21.18
N LEU A 23 -66.19 -15.87 -22.28
CA LEU A 23 -65.95 -14.62 -22.98
C LEU A 23 -66.78 -13.53 -22.29
N CYS A 24 -66.20 -12.37 -21.98
CA CYS A 24 -66.99 -11.15 -21.90
C CYS A 24 -66.28 -10.02 -22.63
N LEU A 25 -67.06 -9.46 -23.54
CA LEU A 25 -66.75 -8.59 -24.65
C LEU A 25 -66.94 -7.15 -24.17
N ALA A 26 -65.96 -6.28 -24.41
CA ALA A 26 -66.21 -4.85 -24.56
C ALA A 26 -65.27 -4.33 -25.64
N MET A 27 -65.86 -4.07 -26.80
CA MET A 27 -65.22 -3.57 -28.01
C MET A 27 -65.83 -2.21 -28.36
N ALA A 28 -65.05 -1.43 -29.11
CA ALA A 28 -65.33 -0.14 -29.75
C ALA A 28 -64.81 1.07 -28.95
N LEU A 29 -63.98 1.97 -29.51
CA LEU A 29 -63.83 2.41 -30.90
C LEU A 29 -62.38 2.74 -31.26
N LEU A 30 -62.01 2.43 -32.50
CA LEU A 30 -60.87 2.98 -33.22
C LEU A 30 -61.14 4.43 -33.62
N VAL A 31 -60.22 5.34 -33.30
CA VAL A 31 -59.89 6.50 -34.16
C VAL A 31 -58.37 6.62 -34.13
N GLY A 32 -57.74 6.49 -35.29
CA GLY A 32 -56.33 6.80 -35.47
C GLY A 32 -56.14 8.31 -35.54
N CYS A 33 -55.16 8.81 -34.79
CA CYS A 33 -54.35 9.96 -35.17
C CYS A 33 -52.89 9.57 -34.98
N ASN A 34 -52.15 9.78 -36.04
CA ASN A 34 -50.70 9.72 -36.12
C ASN A 34 -50.15 11.00 -35.49
N ASP A 35 -49.64 10.93 -34.26
CA ASP A 35 -48.80 11.98 -33.69
C ASP A 35 -47.43 11.39 -33.36
N ASN A 36 -46.49 11.71 -34.25
CA ASN A 36 -45.09 11.90 -33.87
C ASN A 36 -45.08 13.03 -32.84
N ASP A 37 -44.70 12.75 -31.60
CA ASP A 37 -44.09 13.73 -30.66
C ASP A 37 -43.91 13.08 -29.28
N ASP A 38 -42.98 12.12 -29.17
CA ASP A 38 -42.35 11.80 -27.89
C ASP A 38 -40.85 12.13 -27.98
N ASN A 39 -40.60 13.39 -28.34
CA ASN A 39 -39.36 14.05 -27.98
C ASN A 39 -39.59 14.62 -26.57
N ASP A 40 -39.58 13.75 -25.56
CA ASP A 40 -39.58 14.18 -24.15
C ASP A 40 -38.20 14.76 -23.84
N SER A 41 -37.95 15.94 -24.43
CA SER A 41 -36.93 16.87 -24.00
C SER A 41 -37.39 17.46 -22.67
N SER A 42 -37.31 16.64 -21.61
CA SER A 42 -37.23 17.18 -20.27
C SER A 42 -35.98 18.04 -20.23
N THR A 43 -36.14 19.35 -20.43
CA THR A 43 -35.06 20.32 -20.27
C THR A 43 -34.42 20.05 -18.91
N PRO A 44 -33.14 19.66 -18.86
CA PRO A 44 -32.49 19.39 -17.59
C PRO A 44 -32.65 20.62 -16.71
N VAL A 45 -33.16 20.44 -15.49
CA VAL A 45 -33.25 21.54 -14.52
C VAL A 45 -31.87 22.21 -14.45
N PRO A 46 -31.76 23.52 -14.66
CA PRO A 46 -30.46 24.19 -14.66
C PRO A 46 -29.74 23.93 -13.33
N ARG A 47 -28.60 23.24 -13.39
CA ARG A 47 -27.77 23.00 -12.20
C ARG A 47 -27.01 24.28 -11.88
N SER A 48 -26.85 24.58 -10.59
CA SER A 48 -25.94 25.63 -10.14
C SER A 48 -24.53 25.08 -9.95
N ASN A 49 -23.52 25.95 -10.00
CA ASN A 49 -22.15 25.55 -9.68
C ASN A 49 -22.07 24.97 -8.27
N GLN A 50 -21.26 23.93 -8.11
CA GLN A 50 -21.07 23.26 -6.83
C GLN A 50 -19.63 23.39 -6.38
N THR A 51 -19.42 23.70 -5.10
CA THR A 51 -18.09 23.54 -4.48
C THR A 51 -18.02 22.16 -3.86
N VAL A 52 -16.96 21.41 -4.16
CA VAL A 52 -16.72 20.06 -3.62
C VAL A 52 -15.31 19.99 -3.04
N ASN A 53 -15.16 19.27 -1.93
CA ASN A 53 -13.85 18.95 -1.34
C ASN A 53 -13.54 17.46 -1.53
N ILE A 54 -12.44 17.14 -2.21
CA ILE A 54 -11.89 15.78 -2.27
C ILE A 54 -10.78 15.69 -1.22
N LEU A 55 -11.05 14.96 -0.15
CA LEU A 55 -10.15 14.71 0.97
C LEU A 55 -9.36 13.43 0.66
N ALA A 56 -8.17 13.61 0.11
CA ALA A 56 -7.33 12.53 -0.41
C ALA A 56 -6.22 12.14 0.57
N PHE A 57 -5.95 10.84 0.67
CA PHE A 57 -4.79 10.28 1.34
C PHE A 57 -4.30 9.02 0.61
N ASN A 58 -3.16 8.46 1.04
CA ASN A 58 -2.55 7.29 0.41
C ASN A 58 -1.56 6.64 1.39
N ASP A 59 -1.18 5.39 1.11
CA ASP A 59 -0.10 4.67 1.80
C ASP A 59 -0.29 4.66 3.33
N PHE A 60 -1.52 4.40 3.76
CA PHE A 60 -1.87 4.36 5.19
C PHE A 60 -1.20 3.18 5.90
N HIS A 61 -1.02 2.05 5.22
CA HIS A 61 -0.32 0.86 5.70
C HIS A 61 -0.74 0.44 7.10
N GLY A 62 -2.05 0.44 7.39
CA GLY A 62 -2.58 0.10 8.70
C GLY A 62 -1.93 0.83 9.90
N ASN A 63 -1.45 2.06 9.73
CA ASN A 63 -0.83 2.86 10.80
C ASN A 63 -1.90 3.39 11.76
N LEU A 64 -2.39 2.49 12.62
CA LEU A 64 -3.44 2.77 13.58
C LEU A 64 -2.96 3.66 14.73
N GLU A 65 -1.75 3.40 15.24
CA GLU A 65 -1.13 4.20 16.28
C GLU A 65 -0.36 5.40 15.70
N PRO A 66 -0.12 6.47 16.48
CA PRO A 66 0.78 7.53 16.09
C PRO A 66 2.17 6.96 15.72
N PRO A 67 2.66 7.17 14.48
CA PRO A 67 3.89 6.53 14.01
C PRO A 67 5.17 7.16 14.58
N LYS A 68 5.05 8.13 15.50
CA LYS A 68 6.16 8.92 16.06
C LYS A 68 7.04 9.52 14.96
N ARG A 69 6.38 10.16 13.98
CA ARG A 69 7.01 10.90 12.88
C ARG A 69 6.64 12.37 12.96
N TYR A 70 7.41 13.20 12.26
CA TYR A 70 7.11 14.61 12.08
C TYR A 70 7.08 14.98 10.61
N VAL A 71 6.33 16.03 10.29
CA VAL A 71 6.44 16.77 9.03
C VAL A 71 7.08 18.13 9.34
N GLU A 72 8.02 18.55 8.50
CA GLU A 72 8.56 19.91 8.54
C GLU A 72 7.67 20.83 7.74
N ALA A 73 7.31 21.95 8.33
CA ALA A 73 6.42 22.93 7.74
C ALA A 73 6.95 24.35 7.97
N VAL A 74 6.65 25.26 7.04
CA VAL A 74 7.06 26.67 7.17
C VAL A 74 6.29 27.33 8.31
N ASN A 75 6.95 28.12 9.16
CA ASN A 75 6.25 28.88 10.18
C ASN A 75 5.34 29.94 9.48
N PRO A 76 4.00 29.90 9.67
CA PRO A 76 3.10 30.85 9.03
C PRO A 76 3.36 32.31 9.39
N ASN A 77 4.01 32.56 10.52
CA ASN A 77 4.35 33.89 11.02
C ASN A 77 5.76 34.37 10.59
N ASP A 78 6.62 33.46 10.11
CA ASP A 78 7.95 33.77 9.60
C ASP A 78 8.39 32.72 8.57
N ALA A 79 8.27 33.06 7.29
CA ALA A 79 8.54 32.14 6.19
C ALA A 79 10.01 31.67 6.09
N SER A 80 10.94 32.31 6.82
CA SER A 80 12.35 31.90 6.88
C SER A 80 12.59 30.73 7.86
N GLN A 81 11.62 30.41 8.71
CA GLN A 81 11.71 29.38 9.73
C GLN A 81 10.85 28.17 9.40
N THR A 82 11.28 27.00 9.90
CA THR A 82 10.49 25.77 9.84
C THR A 82 10.17 25.26 11.24
N VAL A 83 8.99 24.67 11.39
CA VAL A 83 8.54 23.97 12.60
C VAL A 83 8.35 22.49 12.29
N ARG A 84 8.66 21.63 13.26
CA ARG A 84 8.35 20.20 13.22
C ARG A 84 7.01 19.96 13.87
N ILE A 85 6.11 19.27 13.15
CA ILE A 85 4.77 18.94 13.62
C ILE A 85 4.73 17.43 13.84
N PRO A 86 4.41 16.93 15.04
CA PRO A 86 4.20 15.50 15.24
C PRO A 86 2.90 15.09 14.53
N VAL A 87 2.92 14.00 13.75
CA VAL A 87 1.79 13.66 12.86
C VAL A 87 1.42 12.18 12.84
N GLY A 88 0.15 11.89 12.50
CA GLY A 88 -0.39 10.56 12.22
C GLY A 88 -1.23 9.97 13.35
N GLY A 89 -1.55 8.68 13.23
CA GLY A 89 -2.45 7.97 14.15
C GLY A 89 -3.92 8.12 13.78
N VAL A 90 -4.60 7.00 13.63
CA VAL A 90 -5.92 6.94 12.98
C VAL A 90 -7.03 7.67 13.76
N SER A 91 -6.88 7.77 15.06
CA SER A 91 -7.82 8.46 15.94
C SER A 91 -7.82 9.98 15.74
N TYR A 92 -6.64 10.56 15.52
CA TYR A 92 -6.47 11.97 15.14
C TYR A 92 -6.90 12.21 13.70
N PHE A 93 -6.57 11.26 12.82
CA PHE A 93 -7.00 11.28 11.42
C PHE A 93 -8.53 11.28 11.30
N ALA A 94 -9.24 10.49 12.10
CA ALA A 94 -10.70 10.46 12.12
C ALA A 94 -11.32 11.82 12.52
N ASP A 95 -10.76 12.50 13.54
CA ASP A 95 -11.20 13.85 13.91
C ASP A 95 -10.87 14.88 12.82
N ALA A 96 -9.72 14.73 12.14
CA ALA A 96 -9.37 15.56 11.00
C ALA A 96 -10.36 15.42 9.85
N ILE A 97 -10.67 14.20 9.42
CA ILE A 97 -11.68 13.92 8.40
C ILE A 97 -13.05 14.46 8.82
N LYS A 98 -13.48 14.22 10.07
CA LYS A 98 -14.76 14.72 10.58
C LYS A 98 -14.84 16.25 10.49
N LYS A 99 -13.79 16.96 10.93
CA LYS A 99 -13.74 18.42 10.88
C LYS A 99 -13.71 18.96 9.45
N LEU A 100 -12.98 18.30 8.54
CA LEU A 100 -12.92 18.69 7.14
C LEU A 100 -14.26 18.44 6.41
N LYS A 101 -14.92 17.29 6.64
CA LYS A 101 -16.27 17.01 6.14
C LYS A 101 -17.30 18.03 6.63
N ALA A 102 -17.15 18.53 7.86
CA ALA A 102 -18.04 19.56 8.42
C ALA A 102 -17.86 20.94 7.78
N GLN A 103 -16.73 21.22 7.12
CA GLN A 103 -16.51 22.48 6.41
C GLN A 103 -17.25 22.55 5.08
N ASN A 104 -17.48 21.41 4.42
CA ASN A 104 -18.28 21.31 3.20
C ASN A 104 -19.01 19.96 3.12
N PRO A 105 -20.35 19.93 3.17
CA PRO A 105 -21.12 18.68 3.05
C PRO A 105 -20.96 18.00 1.69
N ASN A 106 -20.63 18.75 0.64
CA ASN A 106 -20.25 18.21 -0.65
C ASN A 106 -18.77 17.79 -0.60
N ASN A 107 -18.52 16.56 -0.16
CA ASN A 107 -17.15 16.02 -0.10
C ASN A 107 -17.04 14.59 -0.63
N ALA A 108 -15.80 14.18 -0.88
CA ALA A 108 -15.40 12.79 -1.03
C ALA A 108 -14.17 12.53 -0.18
N VAL A 109 -14.10 11.40 0.51
CA VAL A 109 -12.90 10.94 1.21
C VAL A 109 -12.34 9.73 0.48
N VAL A 110 -11.14 9.86 -0.08
CA VAL A 110 -10.60 8.91 -1.06
C VAL A 110 -9.19 8.48 -0.68
N SER A 111 -8.89 7.20 -0.82
CA SER A 111 -7.55 6.65 -0.61
C SER A 111 -6.96 6.16 -1.93
N ALA A 112 -5.73 6.55 -2.23
CA ALA A 112 -5.01 6.11 -3.43
C ALA A 112 -4.16 4.86 -3.19
N GLY A 113 -4.70 3.86 -2.49
CA GLY A 113 -4.08 2.55 -2.29
C GLY A 113 -3.10 2.46 -1.13
N ASP A 114 -2.69 1.22 -0.88
CA ASP A 114 -1.88 0.80 0.26
C ASP A 114 -2.50 1.24 1.59
N LEU A 115 -3.81 1.00 1.72
CA LEU A 115 -4.55 1.19 2.95
C LEU A 115 -4.12 0.15 4.00
N ILE A 116 -3.82 -1.06 3.54
CA ILE A 116 -3.52 -2.26 4.34
C ILE A 116 -2.12 -2.82 4.02
N SER A 117 -1.69 -3.83 4.79
CA SER A 117 -0.37 -4.48 4.70
C SER A 117 0.82 -3.52 4.86
N ALA A 118 2.04 -4.07 4.90
CA ALA A 118 3.25 -3.40 5.41
C ALA A 118 2.99 -2.64 6.73
N SER A 119 2.13 -3.23 7.58
CA SER A 119 1.46 -2.53 8.67
C SER A 119 2.03 -2.88 10.05
N PRO A 120 1.92 -1.95 11.03
CA PRO A 120 2.28 -2.24 12.42
C PRO A 120 1.46 -3.39 13.04
N LEU A 121 1.95 -3.95 14.15
CA LEU A 121 1.34 -5.09 14.86
C LEU A 121 -0.17 -4.97 15.06
N THR A 122 -0.63 -3.80 15.51
CA THR A 122 -2.05 -3.57 15.80
C THR A 122 -2.94 -3.81 14.58
N SER A 123 -2.39 -3.77 13.37
CA SER A 123 -3.10 -4.11 12.13
C SER A 123 -2.68 -5.47 11.56
N SER A 124 -1.38 -5.69 11.34
CA SER A 124 -0.89 -6.87 10.61
C SER A 124 -1.24 -8.21 11.28
N LEU A 125 -1.22 -8.27 12.63
CA LEU A 125 -1.56 -9.49 13.38
C LEU A 125 -2.99 -10.00 13.15
N PHE A 126 -3.86 -9.11 12.69
CA PHE A 126 -5.28 -9.36 12.50
C PHE A 126 -5.68 -9.24 11.04
N LEU A 127 -4.74 -9.50 10.12
CA LEU A 127 -4.98 -9.44 8.67
C LEU A 127 -5.55 -8.10 8.20
N ASP A 128 -5.20 -7.01 8.89
CA ASP A 128 -5.71 -5.66 8.65
C ASP A 128 -7.24 -5.46 8.79
N GLU A 129 -7.97 -6.42 9.38
CA GLU A 129 -9.35 -6.26 9.86
C GLU A 129 -9.58 -4.98 10.68
N PRO A 130 -8.74 -4.63 11.68
CA PRO A 130 -8.89 -3.38 12.42
C PRO A 130 -8.78 -2.13 11.53
N THR A 131 -7.95 -2.17 10.49
CA THR A 131 -7.84 -1.06 9.52
C THR A 131 -9.14 -0.90 8.75
N ILE A 132 -9.76 -1.99 8.30
CA ILE A 132 -11.07 -1.93 7.65
C ILE A 132 -12.14 -1.41 8.62
N GLU A 133 -12.14 -1.86 9.88
CA GLU A 133 -13.10 -1.40 10.90
C GLU A 133 -13.01 0.09 11.20
N VAL A 134 -11.80 0.64 11.38
CA VAL A 134 -11.65 2.08 11.63
C VAL A 134 -11.98 2.90 10.39
N MET A 135 -11.65 2.43 9.19
CA MET A 135 -12.00 3.13 7.94
C MET A 135 -13.51 3.10 7.66
N ASN A 136 -14.20 2.04 8.09
CA ASN A 136 -15.66 1.99 8.12
C ASN A 136 -16.26 3.02 9.08
N ASP A 137 -15.67 3.22 10.27
CA ASP A 137 -16.12 4.23 11.25
C ASP A 137 -15.85 5.67 10.76
N ILE A 138 -14.70 5.90 10.11
CA ILE A 138 -14.35 7.17 9.47
C ILE A 138 -15.29 7.51 8.30
N GLN A 139 -15.88 6.49 7.68
CA GLN A 139 -16.75 6.59 6.49
C GLN A 139 -16.02 7.21 5.31
N ILE A 140 -14.92 6.55 4.90
CA ILE A 140 -14.30 6.83 3.60
C ILE A 140 -15.23 6.38 2.46
N ASP A 141 -15.14 7.01 1.29
CA ASP A 141 -16.01 6.67 0.16
C ASP A 141 -15.50 5.44 -0.60
N PHE A 142 -14.19 5.38 -0.85
CA PHE A 142 -13.54 4.26 -1.52
C PHE A 142 -12.02 4.27 -1.31
N ASN A 143 -11.42 3.11 -1.54
CA ASN A 143 -9.98 2.91 -1.61
C ASN A 143 -9.62 2.36 -2.99
N VAL A 144 -8.66 2.97 -3.67
CA VAL A 144 -8.04 2.33 -4.82
C VAL A 144 -7.17 1.19 -4.33
N VAL A 145 -7.06 0.11 -5.09
CA VAL A 145 -6.17 -0.99 -4.74
C VAL A 145 -4.74 -0.60 -5.12
N GLY A 146 -3.84 -0.57 -4.14
CA GLY A 146 -2.38 -0.46 -4.33
C GLY A 146 -1.72 -1.84 -4.42
N ASN A 147 -0.38 -1.88 -4.41
CA ASN A 147 0.31 -3.15 -4.50
C ASN A 147 0.20 -3.96 -3.20
N HIS A 148 0.22 -3.30 -2.04
CA HIS A 148 0.22 -3.97 -0.74
C HIS A 148 -1.14 -4.58 -0.37
N GLU A 149 -2.22 -4.17 -1.03
CA GLU A 149 -3.49 -4.90 -1.00
C GLU A 149 -3.37 -6.36 -1.49
N PHE A 150 -2.39 -6.68 -2.34
CA PHE A 150 -2.18 -8.03 -2.88
C PHE A 150 -1.17 -8.88 -2.11
N ASP A 151 -0.56 -8.37 -1.03
CA ASP A 151 0.48 -9.09 -0.27
C ASP A 151 0.02 -10.47 0.22
N ARG A 152 -1.25 -10.56 0.63
CA ARG A 152 -1.87 -11.80 1.11
C ARG A 152 -2.73 -12.49 0.05
N GLY A 153 -2.61 -12.07 -1.21
CA GLY A 153 -3.30 -12.63 -2.37
C GLY A 153 -4.73 -12.11 -2.59
N THR A 154 -5.27 -12.39 -3.78
CA THR A 154 -6.57 -11.87 -4.24
C THR A 154 -7.76 -12.41 -3.44
N ASP A 155 -7.68 -13.63 -2.90
CA ASP A 155 -8.73 -14.19 -2.06
C ASP A 155 -8.88 -13.43 -0.73
N GLU A 156 -7.76 -13.13 -0.07
CA GLU A 156 -7.76 -12.36 1.17
C GLU A 156 -8.20 -10.91 0.93
N LEU A 157 -7.76 -10.29 -0.18
CA LEU A 157 -8.23 -8.96 -0.56
C LEU A 157 -9.75 -8.92 -0.78
N ARG A 158 -10.31 -9.93 -1.47
CA ARG A 158 -11.78 -10.07 -1.61
C ARG A 158 -12.47 -10.32 -0.28
N ARG A 159 -11.85 -11.04 0.66
CA ARG A 159 -12.37 -11.20 2.03
C ARG A 159 -12.42 -9.87 2.77
N LEU A 160 -11.41 -9.01 2.63
CA LEU A 160 -11.42 -7.68 3.24
C LEU A 160 -12.53 -6.79 2.65
N GLN A 161 -12.85 -6.90 1.36
CA GLN A 161 -14.01 -6.24 0.78
C GLN A 161 -15.34 -6.81 1.30
N ASN A 162 -15.50 -8.13 1.31
CA ASN A 162 -16.81 -8.79 1.46
C ASN A 162 -17.14 -9.25 2.88
N GLY A 163 -16.14 -9.29 3.76
CA GLY A 163 -16.24 -9.84 5.10
C GLY A 163 -16.11 -11.36 5.16
N GLY A 164 -16.33 -11.89 6.36
CA GLY A 164 -16.26 -13.31 6.67
C GLY A 164 -14.91 -13.76 7.23
N CYS A 165 -14.91 -14.99 7.75
CA CYS A 165 -13.82 -15.57 8.53
C CYS A 165 -13.19 -16.78 7.83
N GLN A 166 -13.29 -16.85 6.50
CA GLN A 166 -12.62 -17.88 5.74
C GLN A 166 -11.11 -17.63 5.73
N GLN A 167 -10.33 -18.64 6.06
CA GLN A 167 -8.88 -18.54 6.17
C GLN A 167 -8.20 -18.79 4.81
N TYR A 168 -7.52 -17.76 4.29
CA TYR A 168 -6.70 -17.84 3.07
C TYR A 168 -5.19 -17.72 3.32
N THR A 169 -4.81 -17.44 4.57
CA THR A 169 -3.41 -17.23 4.99
C THR A 169 -3.05 -18.20 6.12
N SER A 170 -1.78 -18.19 6.57
CA SER A 170 -1.35 -18.94 7.76
C SER A 170 -2.00 -18.46 9.06
N THR A 171 -2.45 -17.21 9.09
CA THR A 171 -3.09 -16.57 10.25
C THR A 171 -4.61 -16.74 10.16
N ALA A 172 -5.24 -17.13 11.27
CA ALA A 172 -6.69 -17.21 11.35
C ALA A 172 -7.32 -15.81 11.30
N PRO A 173 -8.36 -15.57 10.47
CA PRO A 173 -9.12 -14.32 10.46
C PRO A 173 -10.09 -14.24 11.65
N CYS A 174 -10.76 -13.09 11.82
CA CYS A 174 -11.80 -12.87 12.82
C CYS A 174 -11.36 -13.22 14.25
N GLN A 175 -10.11 -12.91 14.60
CA GLN A 175 -9.59 -13.22 15.93
C GLN A 175 -10.32 -12.42 17.00
N ILE A 176 -10.63 -11.16 16.71
CA ILE A 176 -11.31 -10.21 17.60
C ILE A 176 -12.76 -10.02 17.19
N ASN A 177 -13.01 -9.64 15.95
CA ASN A 177 -14.37 -9.47 15.43
C ASN A 177 -14.85 -10.75 14.73
N LYS A 178 -15.64 -11.56 15.45
CA LYS A 178 -16.18 -12.83 14.94
C LYS A 178 -17.16 -12.68 13.78
N ASN A 179 -17.69 -11.48 13.57
CA ASN A 179 -18.65 -11.15 12.52
C ASN A 179 -18.09 -10.04 11.63
N PHE A 180 -16.84 -10.17 11.19
CA PHE A 180 -16.19 -9.20 10.32
C PHE A 180 -17.01 -8.99 9.03
N SER A 181 -17.57 -7.80 8.85
CA SER A 181 -18.49 -7.48 7.75
C SER A 181 -17.80 -7.07 6.45
N GLY A 182 -16.47 -6.96 6.46
CA GLY A 182 -15.71 -6.38 5.36
C GLY A 182 -15.83 -4.86 5.28
N ALA A 183 -15.26 -4.30 4.22
CA ALA A 183 -15.27 -2.88 3.92
C ALA A 183 -16.68 -2.41 3.53
N LYS A 184 -17.15 -1.36 4.21
CA LYS A 184 -18.39 -0.63 3.88
C LYS A 184 -18.16 0.43 2.79
N PHE A 185 -16.92 0.59 2.37
CA PHE A 185 -16.49 1.35 1.20
C PHE A 185 -16.10 0.38 0.08
N ASN A 186 -16.01 0.90 -1.15
CA ASN A 186 -15.60 0.10 -2.30
C ASN A 186 -14.07 0.13 -2.47
N PHE A 187 -13.47 -1.02 -2.72
CA PHE A 187 -12.19 -1.09 -3.42
C PHE A 187 -12.41 -0.79 -4.91
N LEU A 188 -11.48 -0.09 -5.56
CA LEU A 188 -11.52 0.23 -7.00
C LEU A 188 -10.23 -0.23 -7.70
N ALA A 189 -10.35 -0.84 -8.89
CA ALA A 189 -9.20 -1.41 -9.62
C ALA A 189 -9.48 -1.57 -11.14
N ALA A 190 -9.52 -0.46 -11.88
CA ALA A 190 -9.85 -0.43 -13.31
C ALA A 190 -8.90 -1.23 -14.19
N ASN A 191 -7.61 -1.26 -13.85
CA ASN A 191 -6.59 -1.94 -14.66
C ASN A 191 -6.24 -3.34 -14.14
N VAL A 192 -6.94 -3.85 -13.12
CA VAL A 192 -6.70 -5.21 -12.60
C VAL A 192 -7.78 -6.13 -13.11
N ALA A 193 -7.51 -6.79 -14.23
CA ALA A 193 -8.47 -7.65 -14.90
C ALA A 193 -8.39 -9.09 -14.45
N MET A 194 -9.52 -9.77 -14.50
CA MET A 194 -9.60 -11.21 -14.23
C MET A 194 -9.06 -11.98 -15.44
N LYS A 195 -8.14 -12.92 -15.24
CA LYS A 195 -7.56 -13.72 -16.33
C LYS A 195 -8.55 -14.68 -16.98
N ASN A 196 -9.57 -15.11 -16.25
CA ASN A 196 -10.61 -15.99 -16.77
C ASN A 196 -11.66 -15.24 -17.62
N ASP A 197 -11.76 -13.92 -17.46
CA ASP A 197 -12.64 -13.05 -18.22
C ASP A 197 -12.08 -11.62 -18.19
N THR A 198 -11.30 -11.28 -19.22
CA THR A 198 -10.60 -10.01 -19.34
C THR A 198 -11.53 -8.81 -19.48
N SER A 199 -12.84 -9.02 -19.71
CA SER A 199 -13.83 -7.93 -19.67
C SER A 199 -14.17 -7.48 -18.25
N LYS A 200 -13.83 -8.29 -17.24
CA LYS A 200 -14.10 -8.02 -15.83
C LYS A 200 -12.83 -7.63 -15.09
N THR A 201 -13.00 -6.75 -14.12
CA THR A 201 -11.98 -6.37 -13.14
C THR A 201 -12.26 -7.01 -11.80
N ILE A 202 -11.23 -7.18 -10.95
CA ILE A 202 -11.40 -7.78 -9.62
C ILE A 202 -12.34 -6.96 -8.72
N PHE A 203 -12.36 -5.64 -8.91
CA PHE A 203 -13.26 -4.68 -8.26
C PHE A 203 -13.75 -3.65 -9.28
N PRO A 204 -14.80 -2.85 -8.99
CA PRO A 204 -15.28 -1.83 -9.91
C PRO A 204 -14.16 -0.90 -10.41
N ALA A 205 -14.22 -0.54 -11.69
CA ALA A 205 -13.20 0.32 -12.31
C ALA A 205 -13.24 1.76 -11.78
N TYR A 206 -14.43 2.27 -11.53
CA TYR A 206 -14.65 3.63 -11.06
C TYR A 206 -15.85 3.72 -10.13
N LYS A 207 -15.92 4.83 -9.39
CA LYS A 207 -17.11 5.25 -8.63
C LYS A 207 -17.58 6.60 -9.16
N VAL A 208 -18.89 6.76 -9.33
CA VAL A 208 -19.49 8.07 -9.64
C VAL A 208 -20.15 8.61 -8.39
N LYS A 209 -19.86 9.86 -8.03
CA LYS A 209 -20.57 10.61 -7.00
C LYS A 209 -21.23 11.84 -7.62
N THR A 210 -22.44 12.18 -7.17
CA THR A 210 -23.22 13.28 -7.72
C THR A 210 -23.35 14.41 -6.70
N TYR A 211 -23.04 15.64 -7.11
CA TYR A 211 -23.13 16.84 -6.29
C TYR A 211 -24.03 17.86 -6.98
N GLY A 212 -25.16 18.22 -6.38
CA GLY A 212 -26.12 19.15 -7.01
C GLY A 212 -26.56 18.72 -8.43
N GLY A 213 -26.64 17.40 -8.68
CA GLY A 213 -26.95 16.84 -10.01
C GLY A 213 -25.76 16.77 -10.98
N ILE A 214 -24.54 17.13 -10.55
CA ILE A 214 -23.32 17.03 -11.36
C ILE A 214 -22.57 15.74 -11.00
N PRO A 215 -22.44 14.77 -11.93
CA PRO A 215 -21.69 13.55 -11.68
C PRO A 215 -20.17 13.80 -11.79
N VAL A 216 -19.41 13.22 -10.87
CA VAL A 216 -17.94 13.22 -10.86
C VAL A 216 -17.48 11.76 -10.84
N ALA A 217 -16.69 11.35 -11.82
CA ALA A 217 -16.10 10.02 -11.87
C ALA A 217 -14.76 9.97 -11.14
N PHE A 218 -14.56 8.90 -10.38
CA PHE A 218 -13.30 8.57 -9.72
C PHE A 218 -12.81 7.22 -10.24
N ILE A 219 -11.81 7.22 -11.12
CA ILE A 219 -11.25 6.02 -11.75
C ILE A 219 -10.10 5.53 -10.88
N GLY A 220 -10.17 4.27 -10.42
CA GLY A 220 -9.16 3.68 -9.54
C GLY A 220 -8.14 2.83 -10.30
N LEU A 221 -6.85 3.04 -10.10
CA LEU A 221 -5.78 2.30 -10.79
C LEU A 221 -4.75 1.74 -9.81
N THR A 222 -4.38 0.49 -10.00
CA THR A 222 -3.26 -0.15 -9.31
C THR A 222 -1.99 0.00 -10.13
N LEU A 223 -0.83 0.10 -9.48
CA LEU A 223 0.48 -0.03 -10.12
C LEU A 223 0.58 -1.24 -11.06
N LYS A 224 0.89 -1.03 -12.33
CA LYS A 224 1.13 -2.10 -13.33
C LYS A 224 2.29 -3.02 -12.95
N ALA A 225 3.28 -2.48 -12.24
CA ALA A 225 4.46 -3.22 -11.78
C ALA A 225 4.18 -4.13 -10.56
N THR A 226 2.95 -4.17 -10.02
CA THR A 226 2.57 -5.02 -8.87
C THR A 226 3.05 -6.47 -8.96
N PRO A 227 2.99 -7.18 -10.11
CA PRO A 227 3.50 -8.56 -10.22
C PRO A 227 4.99 -8.73 -9.89
N SER A 228 5.78 -7.65 -9.93
CA SER A 228 7.19 -7.67 -9.56
C SER A 228 7.45 -7.40 -8.08
N ILE A 229 6.41 -6.99 -7.33
CA ILE A 229 6.48 -6.56 -5.92
C ILE A 229 5.84 -7.60 -5.00
N VAL A 230 4.77 -8.26 -5.45
CA VAL A 230 4.01 -9.25 -4.66
C VAL A 230 4.22 -10.68 -5.14
N SER A 231 3.74 -11.64 -4.35
CA SER A 231 3.85 -13.07 -4.66
C SER A 231 3.03 -13.44 -5.90
N ALA A 232 3.69 -14.01 -6.91
CA ALA A 232 3.04 -14.49 -8.14
C ALA A 232 1.92 -15.52 -7.87
N ALA A 233 2.05 -16.34 -6.82
CA ALA A 233 1.03 -17.32 -6.44
C ALA A 233 -0.26 -16.65 -5.95
N GLY A 234 -0.14 -15.50 -5.27
CA GLY A 234 -1.26 -14.74 -4.70
C GLY A 234 -2.06 -13.95 -5.74
N ILE A 235 -1.52 -13.71 -6.93
CA ILE A 235 -2.14 -12.93 -8.01
C ILE A 235 -2.37 -13.75 -9.30
N LYS A 236 -2.40 -15.08 -9.18
CA LYS A 236 -2.47 -15.98 -10.34
C LYS A 236 -3.73 -15.79 -11.20
N ASP A 237 -4.82 -15.30 -10.61
CA ASP A 237 -6.14 -15.10 -11.23
C ASP A 237 -6.34 -13.72 -11.86
N VAL A 238 -5.38 -12.80 -11.70
CA VAL A 238 -5.46 -11.43 -12.23
C VAL A 238 -4.28 -11.06 -13.13
N GLU A 239 -4.50 -10.06 -13.98
CA GLU A 239 -3.49 -9.38 -14.80
C GLU A 239 -3.58 -7.86 -14.57
N PHE A 240 -2.46 -7.16 -14.70
CA PHE A 240 -2.35 -5.72 -14.47
C PHE A 240 -2.09 -5.02 -15.79
N ARG A 241 -3.02 -4.18 -16.22
CA ARG A 241 -3.00 -3.44 -17.48
C ARG A 241 -2.32 -2.10 -17.34
N ASP A 242 -1.98 -1.52 -18.49
CA ASP A 242 -1.43 -0.18 -18.57
C ASP A 242 -2.42 0.86 -18.03
N GLU A 243 -1.94 1.70 -17.13
CA GLU A 243 -2.73 2.67 -16.39
C GLU A 243 -3.33 3.73 -17.31
N ALA A 244 -2.51 4.30 -18.20
CA ALA A 244 -2.94 5.37 -19.09
C ALA A 244 -3.91 4.84 -20.16
N ASP A 245 -3.62 3.69 -20.77
CA ASP A 245 -4.54 3.09 -21.75
C ASP A 245 -5.90 2.74 -21.13
N THR A 246 -5.90 2.24 -19.89
CA THR A 246 -7.13 1.92 -19.16
C THR A 246 -7.98 3.16 -18.93
N VAL A 247 -7.39 4.25 -18.44
CA VAL A 247 -8.12 5.52 -18.24
C VAL A 247 -8.63 6.07 -19.57
N ASN A 248 -7.79 6.11 -20.59
CA ASN A 248 -8.14 6.67 -21.88
C ASN A 248 -9.28 5.91 -22.57
N ALA A 249 -9.40 4.60 -22.33
CA ALA A 249 -10.50 3.78 -22.83
C ALA A 249 -11.83 4.07 -22.12
N LEU A 250 -11.80 4.39 -20.82
CA LEU A 250 -13.01 4.68 -20.02
C LEU A 250 -13.60 6.07 -20.28
N ILE A 251 -12.77 7.06 -20.63
CA ILE A 251 -13.21 8.45 -20.77
C ILE A 251 -14.35 8.62 -21.79
N PRO A 252 -14.28 8.08 -23.03
CA PRO A 252 -15.38 8.18 -23.97
C PRO A 252 -16.68 7.53 -23.47
N GLU A 253 -16.60 6.50 -22.63
CA GLU A 253 -17.78 5.84 -22.04
C GLU A 253 -18.43 6.70 -20.95
N LEU A 254 -17.61 7.38 -20.14
CA LEU A 254 -18.05 8.32 -19.11
C LEU A 254 -18.69 9.58 -19.73
N GLN A 255 -18.06 10.14 -20.77
CA GLN A 255 -18.58 11.32 -21.46
C GLN A 255 -19.90 11.04 -22.20
N LYS A 256 -20.06 9.84 -22.78
CA LYS A 256 -21.36 9.40 -23.34
C LYS A 256 -22.47 9.35 -22.29
N GLN A 257 -22.13 9.19 -21.01
CA GLN A 257 -23.05 9.24 -19.88
C GLN A 257 -23.24 10.67 -19.33
N GLY A 258 -22.64 11.68 -19.96
CA GLY A 258 -22.68 13.08 -19.52
C GLY A 258 -21.80 13.37 -18.30
N ILE A 259 -20.79 12.54 -18.04
CA ILE A 259 -19.83 12.72 -16.95
C ILE A 259 -18.58 13.38 -17.51
N GLU A 260 -18.41 14.67 -17.22
CA GLU A 260 -17.26 15.45 -17.70
C GLU A 260 -16.19 15.65 -16.63
N ALA A 261 -16.58 15.77 -15.35
CA ALA A 261 -15.62 15.89 -14.24
C ALA A 261 -14.96 14.53 -13.92
N ILE A 262 -13.65 14.41 -14.17
CA ILE A 262 -12.91 13.15 -14.10
C ILE A 262 -11.69 13.26 -13.17
N VAL A 263 -11.74 12.46 -12.11
CA VAL A 263 -10.65 12.29 -11.14
C VAL A 263 -10.02 10.91 -11.32
N VAL A 264 -8.72 10.88 -11.59
CA VAL A 264 -7.94 9.64 -11.58
C VAL A 264 -7.32 9.47 -10.20
N VAL A 265 -7.53 8.32 -9.59
CA VAL A 265 -6.91 7.93 -8.31
C VAL A 265 -6.03 6.72 -8.60
N VAL A 266 -4.72 6.89 -8.53
CA VAL A 266 -3.74 5.91 -9.00
C VAL A 266 -2.73 5.60 -7.92
N HIS A 267 -2.45 4.31 -7.71
CA HIS A 267 -1.39 3.88 -6.81
C HIS A 267 -0.05 3.78 -7.57
N GLU A 268 0.43 4.90 -8.08
CA GLU A 268 1.78 5.12 -8.62
C GLU A 268 2.09 6.59 -8.36
N GLY A 269 3.36 6.94 -8.15
CA GLY A 269 3.75 8.24 -7.63
C GLY A 269 5.04 8.80 -8.24
N ALA A 270 5.31 10.06 -7.88
CA ALA A 270 6.53 10.76 -8.22
C ALA A 270 7.42 10.98 -6.99
N ALA A 271 8.70 11.23 -7.24
CA ALA A 271 9.64 11.79 -6.29
C ALA A 271 9.93 13.26 -6.65
N PRO A 272 9.41 14.25 -5.91
CA PRO A 272 9.69 15.66 -6.11
C PRO A 272 10.73 16.20 -5.12
N SER A 273 11.17 17.44 -5.33
CA SER A 273 11.98 18.19 -4.35
C SER A 273 11.16 19.18 -3.50
N THR A 274 9.83 19.00 -3.45
CA THR A 274 8.90 19.95 -2.85
C THR A 274 8.73 19.78 -1.34
N LYS A 275 8.45 20.89 -0.65
CA LYS A 275 8.03 20.89 0.76
C LYS A 275 6.51 20.95 0.88
N LEU A 276 6.01 20.72 2.10
CA LEU A 276 4.58 20.82 2.44
C LEU A 276 3.95 22.10 1.88
N ASN A 277 2.84 21.96 1.14
CA ASN A 277 2.07 23.05 0.52
C ASN A 277 2.82 23.91 -0.51
N GLN A 278 4.02 23.53 -0.97
CA GLN A 278 4.63 24.13 -2.15
C GLN A 278 3.97 23.58 -3.40
N LYS A 279 3.22 24.42 -4.12
CA LYS A 279 2.45 24.07 -5.33
C LYS A 279 3.32 24.17 -6.58
N THR A 280 4.35 23.34 -6.67
CA THR A 280 5.30 23.32 -7.78
C THR A 280 5.58 21.88 -8.22
N CYS A 281 6.07 21.72 -9.44
CA CYS A 281 6.46 20.44 -10.02
C CYS A 281 7.99 20.29 -10.09
N ASP A 282 8.72 21.00 -9.21
CA ASP A 282 10.17 20.99 -9.17
C ASP A 282 10.72 19.63 -8.74
N GLY A 283 11.74 19.18 -9.45
CA GLY A 283 12.38 17.88 -9.21
C GLY A 283 11.49 16.66 -9.48
N LEU A 284 10.26 16.85 -9.97
CA LEU A 284 9.31 15.76 -10.21
C LEU A 284 9.93 14.70 -11.14
N SER A 285 10.04 13.48 -10.64
CA SER A 285 10.65 12.34 -11.32
C SER A 285 9.93 11.05 -10.95
N GLY A 286 10.18 9.97 -11.68
CA GLY A 286 9.63 8.64 -11.38
C GLY A 286 8.69 8.10 -12.47
N PRO A 287 8.25 6.84 -12.34
CA PRO A 287 7.52 6.12 -13.38
C PRO A 287 6.16 6.75 -13.72
N ILE A 288 5.51 7.42 -12.76
CA ILE A 288 4.21 8.07 -12.98
C ILE A 288 4.24 9.05 -14.16
N LEU A 289 5.37 9.70 -14.45
CA LEU A 289 5.46 10.69 -15.53
C LEU A 289 5.06 10.10 -16.90
N GLY A 290 5.44 8.85 -17.18
CA GLY A 290 5.06 8.17 -18.41
C GLY A 290 3.55 7.89 -18.51
N ILE A 291 2.87 7.75 -17.37
CA ILE A 291 1.41 7.65 -17.29
C ILE A 291 0.80 9.03 -17.55
N LEU A 292 1.24 10.04 -16.81
CA LEU A 292 0.73 11.42 -16.85
C LEU A 292 0.79 12.03 -18.26
N ASP A 293 1.92 11.87 -18.97
CA ASP A 293 2.09 12.39 -20.33
C ASP A 293 1.14 11.73 -21.36
N ARG A 294 0.63 10.53 -21.05
CA ARG A 294 -0.29 9.78 -21.92
C ARG A 294 -1.76 9.94 -21.55
N LEU A 295 -2.08 10.44 -20.35
CA LEU A 295 -3.48 10.64 -19.93
C LEU A 295 -4.21 11.60 -20.86
N ASN A 296 -5.46 11.28 -21.19
CA ASN A 296 -6.34 12.16 -21.96
C ASN A 296 -6.48 13.53 -21.26
N PRO A 297 -6.43 14.67 -21.99
CA PRO A 297 -6.60 16.00 -21.42
C PRO A 297 -7.92 16.25 -20.67
N ALA A 298 -8.93 15.40 -20.85
CA ALA A 298 -10.19 15.44 -20.09
C ALA A 298 -10.04 15.02 -18.61
N VAL A 299 -8.88 14.51 -18.18
CA VAL A 299 -8.61 14.27 -16.76
C VAL A 299 -8.36 15.61 -16.06
N ASP A 300 -9.07 15.85 -14.95
CA ASP A 300 -8.97 17.10 -14.19
C ASP A 300 -7.97 17.02 -13.05
N ILE A 301 -7.94 15.89 -12.36
CA ILE A 301 -7.19 15.69 -11.11
C ILE A 301 -6.59 14.30 -11.13
N VAL A 302 -5.34 14.21 -10.68
CA VAL A 302 -4.67 12.94 -10.38
C VAL A 302 -4.32 12.92 -8.88
N VAL A 303 -4.91 11.98 -8.16
CA VAL A 303 -4.53 11.65 -6.78
C VAL A 303 -3.63 10.41 -6.83
N SER A 304 -2.42 10.53 -6.29
CA SER A 304 -1.34 9.55 -6.45
C SER A 304 -0.81 9.02 -5.11
N GLY A 305 -0.11 7.88 -5.14
CA GLY A 305 0.43 7.19 -3.95
C GLY A 305 1.77 6.48 -4.20
N HIS A 306 1.99 5.33 -3.55
CA HIS A 306 3.09 4.37 -3.75
C HIS A 306 4.48 4.82 -3.28
N THR A 307 4.90 6.03 -3.66
CA THR A 307 6.25 6.56 -3.41
C THR A 307 6.44 7.16 -2.02
N HIS A 308 5.36 7.21 -1.23
CA HIS A 308 5.28 7.80 0.11
C HIS A 308 5.65 9.29 0.19
N GLN A 309 5.73 9.97 -0.95
CA GLN A 309 6.05 11.39 -1.02
C GLN A 309 4.79 12.23 -0.93
N SER A 310 4.92 13.46 -0.41
CA SER A 310 3.83 14.42 -0.37
C SER A 310 4.12 15.58 -1.32
N TYR A 311 3.15 15.91 -2.18
CA TYR A 311 3.29 17.00 -3.14
C TYR A 311 1.95 17.50 -3.66
N ILE A 312 1.97 18.74 -4.17
CA ILE A 312 0.93 19.35 -4.98
C ILE A 312 1.63 19.94 -6.20
N CYS A 313 1.26 19.50 -7.39
CA CYS A 313 1.85 19.93 -8.65
C CYS A 313 0.74 20.31 -9.63
N ASP A 314 0.73 21.57 -10.06
CA ASP A 314 -0.02 21.98 -11.24
C ASP A 314 0.74 21.50 -12.48
N TYR A 315 0.32 20.35 -13.01
CA TYR A 315 1.07 19.68 -14.06
C TYR A 315 1.09 20.45 -15.37
N ALA A 316 0.16 21.40 -15.57
CA ALA A 316 0.16 22.32 -16.71
C ALA A 316 1.46 23.12 -16.82
N THR A 317 2.13 23.38 -15.69
CA THR A 317 3.43 24.08 -15.64
C THR A 317 4.58 23.26 -16.24
N LYS A 318 4.45 21.93 -16.26
CA LYS A 318 5.37 20.99 -16.91
C LYS A 318 4.93 20.67 -18.33
N ASN A 319 3.64 20.41 -18.52
CA ASN A 319 3.05 20.04 -19.80
C ASN A 319 1.71 20.75 -19.99
N PRO A 320 1.67 21.89 -20.71
CA PRO A 320 0.43 22.67 -20.90
C PRO A 320 -0.72 21.92 -21.58
N ALA A 321 -0.43 20.81 -22.28
CA ALA A 321 -1.45 19.96 -22.90
C ALA A 321 -2.17 19.04 -21.89
N LYS A 322 -1.72 19.03 -20.63
CA LYS A 322 -2.19 18.16 -19.55
C LYS A 322 -2.57 19.01 -18.33
N PRO A 323 -3.71 19.72 -18.36
CA PRO A 323 -4.03 20.75 -17.38
C PRO A 323 -4.56 20.20 -16.05
N PHE A 324 -4.13 19.02 -15.60
CA PHE A 324 -4.60 18.43 -14.34
C PHE A 324 -3.77 18.85 -13.13
N LEU A 325 -4.42 18.80 -11.96
CA LEU A 325 -3.75 18.94 -10.67
C LEU A 325 -3.30 17.56 -10.18
N LEU A 326 -2.01 17.39 -9.95
CA LEU A 326 -1.40 16.17 -9.40
C LEU A 326 -1.14 16.33 -7.90
N THR A 327 -1.56 15.36 -7.09
CA THR A 327 -1.40 15.41 -5.63
C THR A 327 -1.01 14.06 -5.03
N SER A 328 -0.26 14.08 -3.94
CA SER A 328 -0.06 12.94 -3.03
C SER A 328 0.10 13.44 -1.59
N ALA A 329 -0.34 12.64 -0.61
CA ALA A 329 -0.41 12.97 0.80
C ALA A 329 0.63 12.22 1.66
N GLY A 330 1.75 11.79 1.08
CA GLY A 330 2.80 11.13 1.86
C GLY A 330 2.40 9.71 2.25
N GLN A 331 2.30 9.42 3.55
CA GLN A 331 2.06 8.07 4.08
C GLN A 331 1.51 8.09 5.51
N TYR A 332 1.01 6.95 5.99
CA TYR A 332 0.70 6.63 7.39
C TYR A 332 -0.36 7.53 8.03
N GLY A 333 -1.24 8.13 7.22
CA GLY A 333 -2.25 9.07 7.69
C GLY A 333 -1.65 10.35 8.29
N THR A 334 -0.41 10.69 7.93
CA THR A 334 0.28 11.89 8.45
C THR A 334 -0.22 13.19 7.83
N LEU A 335 -0.75 13.11 6.61
CA LEU A 335 -1.31 14.24 5.87
C LEU A 335 -2.64 13.84 5.22
N ILE A 336 -3.50 14.84 5.04
CA ILE A 336 -4.66 14.79 4.16
C ILE A 336 -4.47 15.88 3.12
N THR A 337 -4.62 15.58 1.84
CA THR A 337 -4.72 16.62 0.81
C THR A 337 -6.19 17.00 0.65
N ASP A 338 -6.54 18.22 1.05
CA ASP A 338 -7.84 18.83 0.79
C ASP A 338 -7.82 19.50 -0.59
N ILE A 339 -8.46 18.87 -1.57
CA ILE A 339 -8.56 19.35 -2.95
C ILE A 339 -9.94 20.00 -3.12
N LYS A 340 -9.96 21.32 -3.24
CA LYS A 340 -11.18 22.09 -3.45
C LYS A 340 -11.42 22.30 -4.94
N VAL A 341 -12.61 21.91 -5.41
CA VAL A 341 -13.03 22.08 -6.80
C VAL A 341 -14.32 22.89 -6.90
N GLU A 342 -14.46 23.61 -8.01
CA GLU A 342 -15.73 24.21 -8.46
C GLU A 342 -16.21 23.46 -9.71
N LEU A 343 -17.35 22.79 -9.59
CA LEU A 343 -18.05 22.14 -10.70
C LEU A 343 -18.97 23.16 -11.37
N ASP A 344 -18.95 23.20 -12.70
CA ASP A 344 -19.84 24.04 -13.50
C ASP A 344 -21.20 23.36 -13.66
N GLY A 345 -22.27 24.04 -13.26
CA GLY A 345 -23.63 23.53 -13.43
C GLY A 345 -24.07 23.36 -14.89
N LYS A 346 -23.47 24.12 -15.81
CA LYS A 346 -23.79 24.06 -17.24
C LYS A 346 -23.15 22.87 -17.91
N THR A 347 -21.81 22.80 -17.90
CA THR A 347 -21.05 21.74 -18.58
C THR A 347 -21.01 20.45 -17.76
N GLY A 348 -21.02 20.53 -16.43
CA GLY A 348 -20.78 19.40 -15.53
C GLY A 348 -19.30 19.12 -15.27
N ASP A 349 -18.41 19.99 -15.75
CA ASP A 349 -16.95 19.84 -15.67
C ASP A 349 -16.35 20.64 -14.50
N ILE A 350 -15.08 20.40 -14.15
CA ILE A 350 -14.32 21.15 -13.15
C ILE A 350 -13.75 22.43 -13.77
N ILE A 351 -14.23 23.59 -13.32
CA ILE A 351 -13.78 24.90 -13.81
C ILE A 351 -12.74 25.57 -12.93
N LYS A 352 -12.60 25.14 -11.66
CA LYS A 352 -11.52 25.57 -10.76
C LYS A 352 -11.09 24.42 -9.87
N LYS A 353 -9.80 24.34 -9.58
CA LYS A 353 -9.20 23.38 -8.66
C LYS A 353 -8.04 24.02 -7.89
N ASP A 354 -7.98 23.71 -6.60
CA ASP A 354 -6.87 24.05 -5.73
C ASP A 354 -6.66 22.95 -4.69
N ALA A 355 -5.46 22.82 -4.15
CA ALA A 355 -5.19 21.85 -3.09
C ALA A 355 -4.40 22.45 -1.92
N LYS A 356 -4.60 21.86 -0.74
CA LYS A 356 -3.82 22.12 0.47
C LYS A 356 -3.61 20.83 1.24
N GLN A 357 -2.38 20.56 1.63
CA GLN A 357 -2.02 19.49 2.55
C GLN A 357 -2.21 19.94 4.01
N ILE A 358 -2.93 19.13 4.76
CA ILE A 358 -3.24 19.32 6.17
C ILE A 358 -2.45 18.30 6.98
N PRO A 359 -1.43 18.71 7.77
CA PRO A 359 -0.75 17.83 8.71
C PRO A 359 -1.71 17.39 9.80
N VAL A 360 -1.88 16.08 9.95
CA VAL A 360 -2.72 15.46 10.98
C VAL A 360 -1.94 15.47 12.28
N GLN A 361 -1.92 16.63 12.94
CA GLN A 361 -1.13 16.83 14.16
C GLN A 361 -1.60 15.90 15.28
N SER A 362 -0.67 15.08 15.77
CA SER A 362 -0.87 14.02 16.77
C SER A 362 -0.21 14.37 18.10
N GLU A 363 0.07 13.39 18.95
CA GLU A 363 0.78 13.59 20.22
C GLU A 363 2.28 13.90 20.06
N ALA A 364 2.83 14.67 21.01
CA ALA A 364 4.26 14.92 21.12
C ALA A 364 5.03 13.64 21.46
N TYR A 365 6.28 13.53 21.00
CA TYR A 365 7.12 12.36 21.28
C TYR A 365 8.61 12.71 21.34
N THR A 366 9.37 11.81 21.96
CA THR A 366 10.83 11.80 21.95
C THR A 366 11.31 10.49 21.34
N SER A 367 12.23 10.59 20.37
CA SER A 367 12.90 9.46 19.73
C SER A 367 14.40 9.73 19.69
N GLY A 368 15.18 8.93 20.43
CA GLY A 368 16.59 9.22 20.67
C GLY A 368 16.78 10.61 21.29
N THR A 369 17.59 11.46 20.66
CA THR A 369 17.84 12.84 21.08
C THR A 369 16.85 13.85 20.50
N THR A 370 15.92 13.42 19.65
CA THR A 370 14.94 14.31 18.99
C THR A 370 13.64 14.33 19.77
N THR A 371 13.25 15.51 20.25
CA THR A 371 11.92 15.77 20.82
C THR A 371 11.12 16.63 19.86
N VAL A 372 9.87 16.22 19.58
CA VAL A 372 8.93 16.95 18.74
C VAL A 372 7.70 17.30 19.58
N SER A 373 7.49 18.60 19.80
CA SER A 373 6.38 19.13 20.58
C SER A 373 5.19 19.52 19.70
N LEU A 374 4.01 19.59 20.31
CA LEU A 374 2.84 20.22 19.69
C LEU A 374 3.10 21.70 19.37
N THR A 375 2.43 22.21 18.34
CA THR A 375 2.46 23.62 17.94
C THR A 375 1.06 24.18 17.70
N ASP A 376 0.82 25.43 18.11
CA ASP A 376 -0.42 26.17 17.81
C ASP A 376 -0.42 26.81 16.42
N LEU A 377 0.70 26.74 15.69
CA LEU A 377 0.81 27.25 14.32
C LEU A 377 0.00 26.43 13.30
N TYR A 378 -0.36 25.20 13.67
CA TYR A 378 -1.12 24.27 12.84
C TYR A 378 -2.29 23.70 13.63
N GLN A 379 -3.33 23.31 12.90
CA GLN A 379 -4.53 22.74 13.51
C GLN A 379 -4.19 21.50 14.33
N LYS A 380 -4.80 21.40 15.51
CA LYS A 380 -4.72 20.24 16.40
C LYS A 380 -5.98 19.39 16.26
N PHE A 381 -5.79 18.08 16.38
CA PHE A 381 -6.86 17.10 16.35
C PHE A 381 -6.91 16.36 17.69
N SER A 382 -8.06 15.79 18.00
CA SER A 382 -8.29 15.02 19.22
C SER A 382 -8.46 13.55 18.89
N LYS A 383 -8.19 12.67 19.86
CA LYS A 383 -8.54 11.25 19.75
C LYS A 383 -10.06 11.11 19.63
N THR A 384 -10.51 10.27 18.69
CA THR A 384 -11.91 9.99 18.43
C THR A 384 -12.37 8.79 19.27
N PRO A 385 -13.36 8.94 20.18
CA PRO A 385 -13.72 7.85 21.12
C PRO A 385 -14.19 6.54 20.48
N SER A 386 -14.92 6.59 19.36
CA SER A 386 -15.37 5.39 18.63
C SER A 386 -14.17 4.60 18.08
N ILE A 387 -13.17 5.32 17.56
CA ILE A 387 -11.93 4.74 17.06
C ILE A 387 -11.11 4.12 18.20
N GLU A 388 -10.91 4.82 19.30
CA GLU A 388 -10.19 4.26 20.47
C GLU A 388 -10.87 2.98 20.99
N THR A 389 -12.20 2.93 20.99
CA THR A 389 -12.96 1.73 21.40
C THR A 389 -12.66 0.52 20.49
N ILE A 390 -12.43 0.74 19.20
CA ILE A 390 -11.99 -0.32 18.28
C ILE A 390 -10.55 -0.70 18.62
N LEU A 391 -9.64 0.27 18.67
CA LEU A 391 -8.21 0.06 18.88
C LEU A 391 -7.91 -0.66 20.21
N ASP A 392 -8.61 -0.33 21.30
CA ASP A 392 -8.37 -0.92 22.61
C ASP A 392 -8.55 -2.44 22.64
N LYS A 393 -9.51 -2.97 21.87
CA LYS A 393 -9.69 -4.43 21.71
C LYS A 393 -8.47 -5.07 21.07
N TYR A 394 -7.96 -4.44 20.02
CA TYR A 394 -6.81 -4.93 19.28
C TYR A 394 -5.52 -4.75 20.08
N ARG A 395 -5.28 -3.61 20.75
CA ARG A 395 -4.15 -3.39 21.67
C ARG A 395 -4.09 -4.45 22.77
N GLN A 396 -5.23 -4.77 23.38
CA GLN A 396 -5.32 -5.83 24.39
C GLN A 396 -4.91 -7.19 23.82
N ALA A 397 -5.40 -7.53 22.61
CA ALA A 397 -5.05 -8.78 21.96
C ALA A 397 -3.59 -8.84 21.46
N VAL A 398 -3.03 -7.72 20.98
CA VAL A 398 -1.60 -7.62 20.64
C VAL A 398 -0.77 -7.99 21.85
N THR A 399 -1.13 -7.54 23.05
CA THR A 399 -0.38 -7.88 24.28
C THR A 399 -0.32 -9.40 24.51
N THR A 400 -1.40 -10.14 24.19
CA THR A 400 -1.42 -11.60 24.29
C THR A 400 -0.65 -12.27 23.14
N ILE A 401 -0.87 -11.84 21.90
CA ILE A 401 -0.28 -12.48 20.70
C ILE A 401 1.22 -12.19 20.59
N SER A 402 1.66 -10.99 20.97
CA SER A 402 3.09 -10.65 21.03
C SER A 402 3.86 -11.57 21.98
N GLY A 403 3.23 -12.08 23.04
CA GLY A 403 3.81 -13.09 23.94
C GLY A 403 3.83 -14.52 23.40
N ARG A 404 3.29 -14.79 22.21
CA ARG A 404 3.31 -16.12 21.58
C ARG A 404 4.75 -16.55 21.33
N VAL A 405 5.14 -17.69 21.88
CA VAL A 405 6.45 -18.31 21.64
C VAL A 405 6.53 -18.82 20.20
N VAL A 406 7.57 -18.42 19.48
CA VAL A 406 7.86 -18.83 18.10
C VAL A 406 8.99 -19.86 18.06
N GLY A 407 9.98 -19.72 18.93
CA GLY A 407 11.13 -20.64 19.01
C GLY A 407 11.97 -20.35 20.24
N THR A 408 13.19 -20.89 20.27
CA THR A 408 14.15 -20.71 21.37
C THR A 408 15.54 -20.34 20.83
N SER A 409 16.36 -19.71 21.67
CA SER A 409 17.78 -19.47 21.41
C SER A 409 18.56 -19.57 22.71
N THR A 410 19.82 -19.98 22.63
CA THR A 410 20.68 -20.10 23.81
C THR A 410 21.22 -18.75 24.32
N ALA A 411 21.14 -17.70 23.49
CA ALA A 411 21.50 -16.34 23.84
C ALA A 411 20.72 -15.33 22.97
N VAL A 412 20.74 -14.05 23.41
CA VAL A 412 20.27 -12.91 22.61
C VAL A 412 21.06 -12.87 21.30
N VAL A 413 20.36 -12.74 20.16
CA VAL A 413 21.02 -12.54 18.86
C VAL A 413 21.22 -11.05 18.66
N SER A 414 22.46 -10.57 18.73
CA SER A 414 22.70 -9.13 18.74
C SER A 414 22.68 -8.50 17.34
N ARG A 415 22.09 -7.31 17.26
CA ARG A 415 22.19 -6.38 16.11
C ARG A 415 23.47 -5.55 16.10
N THR A 416 24.29 -5.66 17.15
CA THR A 416 25.51 -4.86 17.29
C THR A 416 26.50 -5.29 16.22
N GLN A 417 26.97 -4.31 15.45
CA GLN A 417 27.95 -4.54 14.41
C GLN A 417 29.35 -4.70 15.03
N VAL A 418 30.10 -5.72 14.59
CA VAL A 418 31.52 -5.89 14.92
C VAL A 418 32.39 -4.94 14.07
N GLU A 419 33.72 -4.98 14.23
CA GLU A 419 34.65 -4.08 13.50
C GLU A 419 34.43 -4.08 11.98
N SER A 420 34.02 -5.21 11.40
CA SER A 420 33.70 -5.31 9.96
C SER A 420 32.42 -4.61 9.53
N GLY A 421 31.55 -4.21 10.47
CA GLY A 421 30.20 -3.77 10.19
C GLY A 421 29.18 -4.91 10.08
N GLU A 422 29.61 -6.17 10.19
CA GLU A 422 28.76 -7.36 10.23
C GLU A 422 28.10 -7.52 11.60
N SER A 423 26.91 -8.09 11.68
CA SER A 423 26.20 -8.38 12.93
C SER A 423 25.55 -9.76 12.88
N PRO A 424 25.56 -10.54 13.98
CA PRO A 424 24.95 -11.87 13.99
C PRO A 424 23.48 -11.88 13.59
N LEU A 425 22.72 -10.86 14.01
CA LEU A 425 21.30 -10.76 13.66
C LEU A 425 21.08 -10.31 12.21
N GLY A 426 21.94 -9.44 11.67
CA GLY A 426 21.91 -9.07 10.25
C GLY A 426 22.07 -10.27 9.33
N ASP A 427 23.07 -11.12 9.64
CA ASP A 427 23.31 -12.39 8.95
C ASP A 427 22.12 -13.34 9.04
N MET A 428 21.53 -13.47 10.24
CA MET A 428 20.37 -14.33 10.47
C MET A 428 19.15 -13.88 9.66
N ILE A 429 18.90 -12.57 9.59
CA ILE A 429 17.80 -12.01 8.78
C ILE A 429 18.05 -12.25 7.30
N ALA A 430 19.28 -12.05 6.82
CA ALA A 430 19.64 -12.33 5.43
C ALA A 430 19.45 -13.82 5.10
N ASP A 431 19.80 -14.74 6.02
CA ASP A 431 19.55 -16.18 5.86
C ASP A 431 18.04 -16.52 5.86
N ALA A 432 17.26 -15.86 6.70
CA ALA A 432 15.81 -16.04 6.75
C ALA A 432 15.13 -15.60 5.46
N GLN A 433 15.50 -14.42 4.95
CA GLN A 433 15.01 -13.90 3.67
C GLN A 433 15.49 -14.74 2.49
N GLN A 434 16.74 -15.24 2.51
CA GLN A 434 17.25 -16.19 1.52
C GLN A 434 16.41 -17.47 1.50
N ALA A 435 16.11 -18.03 2.67
CA ALA A 435 15.29 -19.23 2.78
C ALA A 435 13.87 -19.02 2.23
N ALA A 436 13.25 -17.86 2.50
CA ALA A 436 11.95 -17.50 1.94
C ALA A 436 12.00 -17.31 0.42
N ALA A 437 13.01 -16.59 -0.10
CA ALA A 437 13.18 -16.37 -1.53
C ALA A 437 13.39 -17.67 -2.32
N LEU A 438 14.11 -18.64 -1.76
CA LEU A 438 14.28 -19.97 -2.36
C LEU A 438 12.98 -20.80 -2.37
N GLN A 439 12.04 -20.52 -1.47
CA GLN A 439 10.72 -21.16 -1.44
C GLN A 439 9.72 -20.51 -2.41
N ALA A 440 9.88 -19.22 -2.72
CA ALA A 440 9.07 -18.54 -3.72
C ALA A 440 9.35 -19.08 -5.14
N SER A 441 8.31 -19.48 -5.87
CA SER A 441 8.43 -20.27 -7.10
C SER A 441 9.23 -19.60 -8.24
N ASN A 442 10.06 -20.40 -8.92
CA ASN A 442 10.66 -20.23 -10.25
C ASN A 442 11.72 -19.13 -10.49
N GLN A 443 12.51 -18.75 -9.48
CA GLN A 443 13.50 -17.68 -9.71
C GLN A 443 14.88 -17.94 -9.13
N GLY A 444 14.97 -18.71 -8.05
CA GLY A 444 16.21 -18.86 -7.30
C GLY A 444 16.71 -17.55 -6.71
N SER A 445 17.67 -17.67 -5.81
CA SER A 445 18.45 -16.56 -5.29
C SER A 445 19.86 -17.07 -5.04
N ASP A 446 20.87 -16.40 -5.59
CA ASP A 446 22.27 -16.75 -5.37
C ASP A 446 22.74 -16.30 -3.97
N PHE A 447 22.21 -15.17 -3.47
CA PHE A 447 22.45 -14.66 -2.13
C PHE A 447 21.48 -13.51 -1.78
N THR A 448 21.39 -13.20 -0.48
CA THR A 448 20.58 -12.09 0.06
C THR A 448 21.46 -11.02 0.70
N LEU A 449 21.03 -9.76 0.61
CA LEU A 449 21.63 -8.61 1.30
C LEU A 449 20.59 -7.90 2.16
N MET A 450 20.95 -7.58 3.40
CA MET A 450 20.12 -6.85 4.35
C MET A 450 20.82 -5.56 4.78
N ASN A 451 20.11 -4.42 4.79
CA ASN A 451 20.69 -3.17 5.28
C ASN A 451 20.72 -3.10 6.81
N PRO A 452 21.76 -2.50 7.42
CA PRO A 452 21.91 -2.49 8.87
C PRO A 452 20.84 -1.65 9.58
N GLY A 453 20.32 -0.62 8.88
CA GLY A 453 19.21 0.21 9.36
C GLY A 453 17.86 -0.52 9.41
N GLY A 454 17.71 -1.60 8.64
CA GLY A 454 16.51 -2.45 8.61
C GLY A 454 16.41 -3.40 9.81
N VAL A 455 17.52 -3.73 10.47
CA VAL A 455 17.54 -4.44 11.76
C VAL A 455 17.25 -3.41 12.84
N ARG A 456 16.20 -3.58 13.67
CA ARG A 456 15.70 -2.52 14.57
C ARG A 456 15.93 -2.74 16.06
N ALA A 457 15.99 -3.97 16.51
CA ALA A 457 16.32 -4.34 17.88
C ALA A 457 17.25 -5.55 17.90
N ASP A 458 17.82 -5.88 19.05
CA ASP A 458 18.36 -7.22 19.29
C ASP A 458 17.18 -8.22 19.29
N LEU A 459 17.43 -9.47 18.90
CA LEU A 459 16.44 -10.54 19.06
C LEU A 459 16.55 -11.09 20.49
N LEU A 460 15.64 -10.62 21.34
CA LEU A 460 15.63 -10.95 22.75
C LEU A 460 15.11 -12.38 23.01
N ILE A 461 15.49 -12.91 24.17
CA ILE A 461 14.93 -14.14 24.74
C ILE A 461 14.44 -13.86 26.15
N ASN A 462 13.36 -14.52 26.56
CA ASN A 462 12.89 -14.46 27.93
C ASN A 462 13.75 -15.34 28.87
N SER A 463 13.45 -15.34 30.16
CA SER A 463 14.17 -16.14 31.18
C SER A 463 14.12 -17.66 30.97
N SER A 464 13.25 -18.14 30.07
CA SER A 464 13.13 -19.55 29.65
C SER A 464 13.76 -19.81 28.28
N ASN A 465 14.62 -18.90 27.79
CA ASN A 465 15.28 -18.96 26.49
C ASN A 465 14.32 -18.97 25.28
N GLN A 466 13.09 -18.47 25.46
CA GLN A 466 12.08 -18.42 24.42
C GLN A 466 12.11 -17.08 23.69
N ILE A 467 11.90 -17.15 22.37
CA ILE A 467 11.69 -16.01 21.47
C ILE A 467 10.20 -15.91 21.20
N THR A 468 9.65 -14.73 21.42
CA THR A 468 8.24 -14.44 21.15
C THR A 468 8.08 -13.75 19.80
N PHE A 469 6.84 -13.71 19.29
CA PHE A 469 6.53 -12.94 18.09
C PHE A 469 6.80 -11.44 18.28
N GLY A 470 6.56 -10.91 19.48
CA GLY A 470 6.88 -9.52 19.82
C GLY A 470 8.37 -9.23 19.69
N ASP A 471 9.24 -10.17 20.07
CA ASP A 471 10.69 -10.04 19.91
C ASP A 471 11.07 -10.01 18.43
N ILE A 472 10.47 -10.88 17.59
CA ILE A 472 10.72 -10.93 16.14
C ILE A 472 10.24 -9.63 15.45
N PHE A 473 9.06 -9.12 15.82
CA PHE A 473 8.53 -7.87 15.28
C PHE A 473 9.37 -6.66 15.68
N ALA A 474 9.88 -6.61 16.92
CA ALA A 474 10.76 -5.53 17.35
C ALA A 474 12.04 -5.45 16.49
N VAL A 475 12.48 -6.57 15.92
CA VAL A 475 13.62 -6.65 15.01
C VAL A 475 13.28 -6.14 13.60
N GLN A 476 12.14 -6.53 13.01
CA GLN A 476 11.71 -6.12 11.67
C GLN A 476 10.27 -5.55 11.65
N PRO A 477 10.06 -4.31 12.10
CA PRO A 477 8.72 -3.73 12.28
C PRO A 477 8.14 -3.09 11.01
N PHE A 478 8.86 -3.14 9.88
CA PHE A 478 8.50 -2.36 8.68
C PHE A 478 7.55 -3.10 7.74
N GLY A 479 7.50 -4.43 7.80
CA GLY A 479 6.73 -5.23 6.83
C GLY A 479 7.21 -4.97 5.40
N ASN A 480 8.51 -5.07 5.15
CA ASN A 480 9.02 -4.94 3.79
C ASN A 480 8.73 -6.22 3.01
N SER A 481 8.37 -6.07 1.74
CA SER A 481 8.36 -7.21 0.82
C SER A 481 9.78 -7.67 0.52
N ILE A 482 9.99 -8.98 0.45
CA ILE A 482 11.22 -9.58 -0.05
C ILE A 482 11.20 -9.47 -1.58
N VAL A 483 12.24 -8.94 -2.19
CA VAL A 483 12.34 -8.75 -3.64
C VAL A 483 13.59 -9.44 -4.16
N THR A 484 13.44 -10.27 -5.19
CA THR A 484 14.57 -10.90 -5.88
C THR A 484 14.70 -10.34 -7.29
N LEU A 485 15.91 -9.88 -7.63
CA LEU A 485 16.22 -9.18 -8.87
C LEU A 485 17.50 -9.71 -9.51
N SER A 486 17.69 -9.45 -10.80
CA SER A 486 18.86 -9.84 -11.58
C SER A 486 19.85 -8.69 -11.72
N LEU A 487 21.10 -8.92 -11.34
CA LEU A 487 22.22 -7.98 -11.51
C LEU A 487 23.40 -8.67 -12.18
N THR A 488 24.15 -7.93 -12.98
CA THR A 488 25.49 -8.35 -13.42
C THR A 488 26.46 -8.34 -12.22
N GLY A 489 27.52 -9.15 -12.27
CA GLY A 489 28.58 -9.08 -11.27
C GLY A 489 29.20 -7.69 -11.14
N LYS A 490 29.29 -6.94 -12.26
CA LYS A 490 29.70 -5.53 -12.22
C LYS A 490 28.75 -4.68 -11.38
N GLN A 491 27.44 -4.78 -11.60
CA GLN A 491 26.46 -4.02 -10.82
C GLN A 491 26.49 -4.42 -9.34
N ILE A 492 26.69 -5.70 -9.02
CA ILE A 492 26.88 -6.15 -7.63
C ILE A 492 28.09 -5.48 -6.99
N ARG A 493 29.20 -5.39 -7.71
CA ARG A 493 30.38 -4.66 -7.24
C ARG A 493 30.02 -3.19 -6.98
N ASP A 494 29.35 -2.54 -7.92
CA ASP A 494 28.94 -1.13 -7.79
C ASP A 494 27.99 -0.94 -6.58
N VAL A 495 27.09 -1.88 -6.27
CA VAL A 495 26.28 -1.89 -5.04
C VAL A 495 27.15 -1.91 -3.79
N PHE A 496 28.19 -2.76 -3.73
CA PHE A 496 29.09 -2.77 -2.58
C PHE A 496 29.90 -1.47 -2.44
N GLU A 497 30.29 -0.83 -3.55
CA GLU A 497 30.96 0.47 -3.50
C GLU A 497 30.04 1.59 -2.93
N GLN A 498 28.72 1.44 -3.06
CA GLN A 498 27.74 2.37 -2.47
C GLN A 498 27.67 2.30 -0.94
N GLN A 499 28.26 1.28 -0.30
CA GLN A 499 28.34 1.23 1.16
C GLN A 499 29.18 2.38 1.76
N TRP A 500 30.14 2.91 1.00
CA TRP A 500 31.12 3.92 1.48
C TRP A 500 31.21 5.17 0.60
N SER A 501 30.27 5.39 -0.32
CA SER A 501 30.31 6.49 -1.28
C SER A 501 29.02 7.32 -1.28
N GLY A 502 29.07 8.47 -1.95
CA GLY A 502 27.93 9.40 -2.02
C GLY A 502 27.44 9.82 -0.63
N ALA A 503 26.13 9.72 -0.41
CA ALA A 503 25.50 10.05 0.87
C ALA A 503 25.90 9.09 2.02
N ASN A 504 26.51 7.94 1.72
CA ASN A 504 27.01 6.98 2.72
C ASN A 504 28.48 7.22 3.10
N ALA A 505 29.18 8.15 2.44
CA ALA A 505 30.61 8.37 2.68
C ALA A 505 30.95 8.74 4.14
N ASN A 506 30.09 9.51 4.80
CA ASN A 506 30.27 9.94 6.19
C ASN A 506 29.60 9.00 7.21
N SER A 507 28.78 8.07 6.74
CA SER A 507 28.04 7.13 7.59
C SER A 507 27.82 5.85 6.78
N PRO A 508 28.81 4.95 6.74
CA PRO A 508 28.75 3.76 5.91
C PRO A 508 27.52 2.90 6.21
N ARG A 509 26.97 2.28 5.17
CA ARG A 509 25.85 1.33 5.25
C ARG A 509 26.35 -0.05 4.87
N ILE A 510 26.95 -0.76 5.81
CA ILE A 510 27.50 -2.10 5.54
C ILE A 510 26.38 -3.13 5.43
N LEU A 511 26.16 -3.68 4.22
CA LEU A 511 25.14 -4.68 3.95
C LEU A 511 25.53 -6.03 4.58
N GLN A 512 24.55 -6.65 5.23
CA GLN A 512 24.65 -7.93 5.93
C GLN A 512 24.36 -9.06 4.93
N PRO A 513 25.30 -9.96 4.63
CA PRO A 513 25.15 -10.99 3.61
C PRO A 513 24.48 -12.27 4.16
N SER A 514 23.75 -13.01 3.32
CA SER A 514 23.40 -14.41 3.62
C SER A 514 24.64 -15.31 3.54
N LYS A 515 24.56 -16.53 4.08
CA LYS A 515 25.70 -17.47 4.19
C LYS A 515 26.34 -17.84 2.85
N GLU A 516 25.64 -17.65 1.74
CA GLU A 516 26.13 -17.89 0.38
C GLU A 516 27.14 -16.82 -0.07
N LEU A 517 27.24 -15.69 0.60
CA LEU A 517 28.07 -14.55 0.19
C LEU A 517 29.10 -14.20 1.25
N SER A 518 30.33 -13.96 0.81
CA SER A 518 31.36 -13.34 1.63
C SER A 518 32.18 -12.32 0.84
N TYR A 519 32.77 -11.35 1.53
CA TYR A 519 33.67 -10.37 0.93
C TYR A 519 34.64 -9.80 1.96
N GLN A 520 35.62 -9.05 1.49
CA GLN A 520 36.55 -8.32 2.35
C GLN A 520 36.73 -6.87 1.89
N TYR A 521 37.04 -5.97 2.79
CA TYR A 521 37.41 -4.58 2.44
C TYR A 521 38.57 -4.08 3.29
N ALA A 522 39.34 -3.16 2.73
CA ALA A 522 40.41 -2.47 3.46
C ALA A 522 39.85 -1.23 4.15
N ALA A 523 40.01 -1.14 5.46
CA ALA A 523 39.72 0.08 6.21
C ALA A 523 40.89 1.07 6.07
N ASN A 524 41.16 1.52 4.85
CA ASN A 524 42.20 2.51 4.59
C ASN A 524 41.66 3.91 4.90
N THR A 525 42.43 4.73 5.64
CA THR A 525 42.04 6.12 5.96
C THR A 525 42.35 7.12 4.85
N SER A 526 43.10 6.73 3.81
CA SER A 526 43.54 7.60 2.71
C SER A 526 42.65 7.54 1.46
N VAL A 527 41.82 6.50 1.33
CA VAL A 527 40.88 6.31 0.21
C VAL A 527 39.59 5.67 0.71
N SER A 528 38.46 5.93 0.05
CA SER A 528 37.19 5.27 0.40
C SER A 528 37.34 3.74 0.28
N PRO A 529 36.89 2.96 1.27
CA PRO A 529 36.93 1.50 1.22
C PRO A 529 36.22 0.92 0.00
N ARG A 530 36.69 -0.24 -0.45
CA ARG A 530 36.14 -0.99 -1.59
C ARG A 530 36.00 -2.46 -1.25
N ALA A 531 34.95 -3.09 -1.77
CA ALA A 531 34.79 -4.53 -1.61
C ALA A 531 35.72 -5.29 -2.56
N SER A 532 36.37 -6.32 -2.03
CA SER A 532 37.30 -7.19 -2.74
C SER A 532 37.07 -8.64 -2.31
N ASN A 533 37.65 -9.58 -3.05
CA ASN A 533 37.48 -11.02 -2.80
C ASN A 533 36.02 -11.41 -2.56
N ILE A 534 35.10 -10.89 -3.39
CA ILE A 534 33.67 -11.16 -3.29
C ILE A 534 33.44 -12.59 -3.78
N MET A 535 32.95 -13.46 -2.90
CA MET A 535 32.72 -14.88 -3.16
C MET A 535 31.22 -15.17 -3.07
N VAL A 536 30.66 -15.76 -4.12
CA VAL A 536 29.26 -16.21 -4.19
C VAL A 536 29.26 -17.73 -4.27
N ALA A 537 28.65 -18.39 -3.28
CA ALA A 537 28.66 -19.84 -3.07
C ALA A 537 30.08 -20.44 -3.19
N GLY A 538 31.08 -19.74 -2.64
CA GLY A 538 32.49 -20.16 -2.68
C GLY A 538 33.23 -19.93 -4.01
N SER A 539 32.58 -19.33 -5.01
CA SER A 539 33.22 -18.96 -6.28
C SER A 539 33.41 -17.45 -6.40
N PRO A 540 34.51 -16.93 -6.99
CA PRO A 540 34.69 -15.50 -7.19
C PRO A 540 33.56 -14.87 -8.01
N LEU A 541 33.17 -13.65 -7.65
CA LEU A 541 32.23 -12.83 -8.44
C LEU A 541 32.81 -12.56 -9.84
N VAL A 542 32.03 -12.84 -10.88
CA VAL A 542 32.40 -12.62 -12.28
C VAL A 542 31.56 -11.48 -12.84
N ASP A 543 32.22 -10.40 -13.28
CA ASP A 543 31.55 -9.15 -13.67
C ASP A 543 30.49 -9.31 -14.76
N THR A 544 30.71 -10.22 -15.71
CA THR A 544 29.80 -10.49 -16.84
C THR A 544 28.69 -11.49 -16.52
N LYS A 545 28.79 -12.23 -15.41
CA LYS A 545 27.76 -13.20 -15.01
C LYS A 545 26.57 -12.45 -14.41
N VAL A 546 25.36 -12.92 -14.72
CA VAL A 546 24.13 -12.45 -14.07
C VAL A 546 23.86 -13.32 -12.84
N TYR A 547 23.52 -12.67 -11.74
CA TYR A 547 23.16 -13.28 -10.46
C TYR A 547 21.75 -12.87 -10.06
N ARG A 548 21.06 -13.74 -9.33
CA ARG A 548 19.80 -13.47 -8.64
C ARG A 548 20.13 -13.01 -7.23
N VAL A 549 19.79 -11.77 -6.91
CA VAL A 549 20.07 -11.15 -5.61
C VAL A 549 18.76 -10.82 -4.94
N THR A 550 18.60 -11.26 -3.69
CA THR A 550 17.44 -10.92 -2.86
C THR A 550 17.78 -9.76 -1.92
N VAL A 551 16.84 -8.81 -1.80
CA VAL A 551 16.89 -7.69 -0.86
C VAL A 551 15.47 -7.41 -0.33
N ASN A 552 15.33 -6.57 0.68
CA ASN A 552 14.02 -6.02 1.04
C ASN A 552 13.59 -4.91 0.04
N SER A 553 12.29 -4.62 -0.06
CA SER A 553 11.73 -3.64 -0.99
C SER A 553 12.33 -2.24 -0.83
N PHE A 554 12.58 -1.79 0.41
CA PHE A 554 13.26 -0.52 0.66
C PHE A 554 14.62 -0.42 -0.06
N LEU A 555 15.44 -1.47 0.01
CA LEU A 555 16.70 -1.54 -0.75
C LEU A 555 16.46 -1.66 -2.26
N ALA A 556 15.51 -2.49 -2.69
CA ALA A 556 15.21 -2.66 -4.12
C ALA A 556 14.87 -1.32 -4.81
N ASP A 557 14.24 -0.40 -4.09
CA ASP A 557 13.85 0.92 -4.60
C ASP A 557 14.92 1.99 -4.39
N GLY A 558 16.13 1.59 -3.99
CA GLY A 558 17.31 2.44 -3.85
C GLY A 558 17.41 3.14 -2.49
N GLY A 559 16.69 2.65 -1.48
CA GLY A 559 16.84 3.07 -0.09
C GLY A 559 18.28 2.95 0.40
N ASP A 560 18.64 3.71 1.44
CA ASP A 560 20.02 3.85 1.94
C ASP A 560 21.03 4.25 0.83
N ASN A 561 20.57 4.91 -0.24
CA ASN A 561 21.36 5.35 -1.40
C ASN A 561 21.97 4.22 -2.24
N PHE A 562 21.42 3.01 -2.18
CA PHE A 562 21.81 1.90 -3.04
C PHE A 562 21.17 2.00 -4.43
N THR A 563 21.45 3.10 -5.15
CA THR A 563 20.73 3.44 -6.39
C THR A 563 20.91 2.42 -7.51
N VAL A 564 21.98 1.62 -7.50
CA VAL A 564 22.22 0.58 -8.51
C VAL A 564 21.17 -0.53 -8.43
N LEU A 565 20.58 -0.78 -7.26
CA LEU A 565 19.50 -1.78 -7.10
C LEU A 565 18.25 -1.42 -7.94
N LYS A 566 18.05 -0.13 -8.25
CA LYS A 566 16.98 0.33 -9.16
C LYS A 566 17.14 -0.18 -10.59
N GLU A 567 18.35 -0.50 -11.00
CA GLU A 567 18.65 -1.04 -12.33
C GLU A 567 18.39 -2.55 -12.43
N GLY A 568 18.10 -3.20 -11.30
CA GLY A 568 17.82 -4.64 -11.20
C GLY A 568 16.68 -5.07 -12.11
N GLN A 569 16.94 -6.08 -12.93
CA GLN A 569 15.98 -6.64 -13.89
C GLN A 569 15.23 -7.85 -13.31
N ASN A 570 14.16 -8.30 -13.97
CA ASN A 570 13.42 -9.53 -13.59
C ASN A 570 13.04 -9.56 -12.10
N ARG A 571 12.58 -8.43 -11.56
CA ARG A 571 12.15 -8.29 -10.17
C ARG A 571 10.95 -9.18 -9.89
N VAL A 572 10.94 -9.87 -8.77
CA VAL A 572 9.74 -10.55 -8.26
C VAL A 572 9.68 -10.51 -6.74
N GLY A 573 8.46 -10.42 -6.22
CA GLY A 573 8.15 -10.48 -4.80
C GLY A 573 8.21 -11.89 -4.21
N GLY A 574 8.63 -11.96 -2.95
CA GLY A 574 8.88 -13.19 -2.17
C GLY A 574 8.13 -13.26 -0.84
N GLY A 575 7.07 -12.46 -0.66
CA GLY A 575 6.33 -12.35 0.61
C GLY A 575 6.94 -11.32 1.55
N GLN A 576 6.55 -11.36 2.82
CA GLN A 576 6.89 -10.36 3.84
C GLN A 576 8.13 -10.76 4.65
N ASP A 577 8.97 -9.78 4.98
CA ASP A 577 10.23 -9.99 5.71
C ASP A 577 10.03 -10.52 7.13
N ILE A 578 9.00 -10.02 7.83
CA ILE A 578 8.62 -10.49 9.16
C ILE A 578 8.17 -11.96 9.16
N ASP A 579 7.39 -12.38 8.16
CA ASP A 579 6.92 -13.75 8.01
C ASP A 579 8.09 -14.70 7.71
N ALA A 580 9.07 -14.24 6.92
CA ALA A 580 10.28 -14.99 6.64
C ALA A 580 11.12 -15.21 7.90
N LEU A 581 11.34 -14.16 8.71
CA LEU A 581 12.06 -14.28 9.97
C LEU A 581 11.32 -15.17 10.97
N GLU A 582 10.00 -15.00 11.13
CA GLU A 582 9.20 -15.86 12.00
C GLU A 582 9.29 -17.34 11.58
N SER A 583 9.09 -17.62 10.29
CA SER A 583 9.18 -18.98 9.76
C SER A 583 10.57 -19.58 9.96
N TYR A 584 11.62 -18.78 9.79
CA TYR A 584 13.00 -19.20 10.01
C TYR A 584 13.27 -19.53 11.48
N VAL A 585 12.82 -18.69 12.43
CA VAL A 585 12.96 -18.95 13.88
C VAL A 585 12.23 -20.23 14.26
N ALA A 586 10.99 -20.42 13.79
CA ALA A 586 10.21 -21.61 14.10
C ALA A 586 10.86 -22.90 13.56
N LYS A 587 11.40 -22.86 12.33
CA LYS A 587 12.03 -24.03 11.68
C LYS A 587 13.41 -24.37 12.24
N ASN A 588 14.14 -23.40 12.77
CA ASN A 588 15.51 -23.55 13.24
C ASN A 588 15.63 -23.44 14.77
N SER A 589 14.58 -23.82 15.51
CA SER A 589 14.57 -23.77 16.98
C SER A 589 15.25 -25.03 17.58
N PRO A 590 16.22 -24.92 18.51
CA PRO A 590 16.83 -23.69 19.01
C PRO A 590 17.77 -23.03 17.98
N LEU A 591 17.73 -21.71 17.89
CA LEU A 591 18.54 -20.94 16.96
C LEU A 591 20.03 -21.13 17.20
N ILE A 592 20.75 -21.30 16.10
CA ILE A 592 22.21 -21.20 16.05
C ILE A 592 22.55 -19.76 15.63
N ILE A 593 23.25 -19.03 16.49
CA ILE A 593 23.67 -17.66 16.22
C ILE A 593 24.76 -17.67 15.13
N PRO A 594 24.57 -16.96 14.01
CA PRO A 594 25.59 -16.86 12.96
C PRO A 594 26.89 -16.28 13.48
N ALA A 595 28.01 -16.88 13.04
CA ALA A 595 29.32 -16.29 13.26
C ALA A 595 29.59 -15.19 12.23
N THR A 596 29.96 -14.00 12.70
CA THR A 596 30.29 -12.82 11.87
C THR A 596 31.64 -13.01 11.18
N THR A 597 31.63 -13.76 10.08
CA THR A 597 32.83 -14.19 9.34
C THR A 597 32.67 -14.00 7.83
N ARG A 598 31.50 -13.49 7.39
CA ARG A 598 31.15 -13.26 6.00
C ARG A 598 31.76 -11.95 5.51
N ILE A 599 32.06 -11.00 6.40
CA ILE A 599 32.73 -9.74 6.08
C ILE A 599 34.08 -9.65 6.80
N LYS A 600 35.16 -9.56 6.04
CA LYS A 600 36.52 -9.42 6.60
C LYS A 600 37.10 -8.02 6.39
N VAL A 601 37.60 -7.40 7.45
CA VAL A 601 38.45 -6.20 7.34
C VAL A 601 39.89 -6.62 7.17
N ILE A 602 40.54 -6.13 6.12
CA ILE A 602 42.00 -6.24 5.95
C ILE A 602 42.65 -4.92 6.37
N LYS A 603 43.71 -5.03 7.17
CA LYS A 603 44.50 -3.89 7.66
C LYS A 603 45.62 -3.54 6.69
#